data_AF-A0A7S1D464-F1
#
_entry.id   AF-A0A7S1D464-F1
#
_cell.length_a   1.000
_cell.length_b   1.000
_cell.length_c   1.000
_cell.angle_alpha   90.00
_cell.angle_beta   90.00
_cell.angle_gamma   90.00
#
_symmetry.space_group_name_H-M   'P 1'
#
loop_
_entity.id
_entity.type
_entity.pdbx_description
1 polymer ?
#
loop_
_entity_poly.entity_id
_entity_poly.type
_entity_poly.pdbx_seq_one_letter_code
_entity_poly.pdbx_strand_id
1 'polypeptide(L)'
;IVPGLHSLSPWYPRAWRIWTPDYFANTDLSYDDWFAPQREYAARITQRYIRFNPYMQRRAACALPNPQNSLGMHIRWGDKAVSRVILGIELFAPYAEAFVANGGDTIYLATDSVTVIDKIWKQWPKQVTSRIFRQQDVEALSSNDTASFDLGVSPHRGNVEALTDALALSKCTYLLHGFSALSEAAFYLNPGLVERAVNLEYQGEDHGNNRRKEAAPTVEYFIDKILSRGRRVGGSSRDNNSGT
;
A
#
# COMPACT_ATOMS: atom_id res chain seq x y z
N ILE A 1 22.60 5.66 6.09
CA ILE A 1 22.26 5.28 4.69
C ILE A 1 22.73 6.41 3.79
N VAL A 2 23.76 6.18 2.96
CA VAL A 2 24.14 7.16 1.93
C VAL A 2 23.07 7.09 0.85
N PRO A 3 22.40 8.20 0.51
CA PRO A 3 21.40 8.17 -0.54
C PRO A 3 22.10 7.78 -1.85
N GLY A 4 21.58 6.76 -2.53
CA GLY A 4 22.22 6.25 -3.75
C GLY A 4 22.31 7.34 -4.83
N LEU A 5 23.21 7.19 -5.80
CA LEU A 5 23.45 8.18 -6.86
C LEU A 5 22.17 8.67 -7.57
N HIS A 6 21.15 7.81 -7.62
CA HIS A 6 19.82 8.12 -8.15
C HIS A 6 19.12 9.28 -7.44
N SER A 7 19.37 9.49 -6.15
CA SER A 7 18.79 10.59 -5.35
C SER A 7 19.20 11.98 -5.85
N LEU A 8 20.36 12.07 -6.50
CA LEU A 8 20.91 13.31 -7.06
C LEU A 8 20.43 13.57 -8.49
N SER A 9 19.77 12.59 -9.13
CA SER A 9 19.28 12.73 -10.50
C SER A 9 17.95 13.49 -10.53
N PRO A 10 17.79 14.54 -11.38
CA PRO A 10 16.55 15.32 -11.44
C PRO A 10 15.37 14.53 -12.04
N TRP A 11 15.66 13.43 -12.75
CA TRP A 11 14.67 12.55 -13.39
C TRP A 11 14.31 11.31 -12.56
N TYR A 12 14.84 11.16 -11.34
CA TYR A 12 14.48 10.01 -10.50
C TYR A 12 13.13 10.25 -9.83
N PRO A 13 12.16 9.32 -9.94
CA PRO A 13 10.86 9.46 -9.29
C PRO A 13 11.01 9.44 -7.77
N ARG A 14 10.47 10.48 -7.11
CA ARG A 14 10.59 10.63 -5.65
C ARG A 14 9.30 10.17 -4.96
N ALA A 15 9.46 9.16 -4.12
CA ALA A 15 8.39 8.60 -3.31
C ALA A 15 8.06 9.44 -2.06
N TRP A 16 8.98 10.29 -1.58
CA TRP A 16 8.83 11.08 -0.35
C TRP A 16 9.56 12.43 -0.49
N ARG A 17 9.15 13.45 0.27
CA ARG A 17 9.83 14.77 0.33
C ARG A 17 10.89 14.84 1.43
N ILE A 18 10.60 14.20 2.56
CA ILE A 18 11.53 14.01 3.67
C ILE A 18 12.80 13.34 3.14
N TRP A 19 13.97 13.86 3.52
CA TRP A 19 15.33 13.46 3.09
C TRP A 19 15.91 14.10 1.81
N THR A 20 15.24 15.09 1.21
CA THR A 20 15.87 15.89 0.13
C THR A 20 16.53 17.15 0.72
N PRO A 21 17.68 17.61 0.16
CA PRO A 21 18.32 18.86 0.59
C PRO A 21 17.32 20.02 0.65
N ASP A 22 17.51 20.99 1.56
CA ASP A 22 16.52 22.05 1.85
C ASP A 22 16.00 22.82 0.62
N TYR A 23 16.81 22.97 -0.43
CA TYR A 23 16.40 23.62 -1.69
C TYR A 23 15.48 22.76 -2.59
N PHE A 24 15.33 21.46 -2.28
CA PHE A 24 14.37 20.54 -2.89
C PHE A 24 13.15 20.31 -1.99
N ALA A 25 13.21 20.69 -0.72
CA ALA A 25 12.11 20.61 0.23
C ALA A 25 11.14 21.80 0.02
N ASN A 26 10.63 21.98 -1.20
CA ASN A 26 9.52 22.90 -1.48
C ASN A 26 8.28 22.40 -0.71
N THR A 27 8.14 22.87 0.53
CA THR A 27 7.01 22.59 1.41
C THR A 27 5.74 23.31 0.96
N ASP A 28 5.85 24.24 0.00
CA ASP A 28 4.73 25.02 -0.54
C ASP A 28 3.95 24.32 -1.65
N LEU A 29 4.44 23.21 -2.20
CA LEU A 29 3.71 22.46 -3.21
C LEU A 29 2.67 21.55 -2.55
N SER A 30 1.45 21.50 -3.08
CA SER A 30 0.43 20.55 -2.59
C SER A 30 0.81 19.10 -2.93
N TYR A 31 0.09 18.13 -2.37
CA TYR A 31 0.22 16.74 -2.78
C TYR A 31 0.06 16.58 -4.30
N ASP A 32 -0.96 17.22 -4.88
CA ASP A 32 -1.26 17.15 -6.31
C ASP A 32 -0.17 17.81 -7.16
N ASP A 33 0.43 18.91 -6.69
CA ASP A 33 1.44 19.64 -7.46
C ASP A 33 2.80 18.91 -7.52
N TRP A 34 3.05 17.99 -6.59
CA TRP A 34 4.34 17.29 -6.50
C TRP A 34 4.22 15.77 -6.60
N PHE A 35 3.45 15.14 -5.73
CA PHE A 35 3.45 13.67 -5.62
C PHE A 35 2.76 13.01 -6.82
N ALA A 36 1.65 13.56 -7.30
CA ALA A 36 0.93 13.00 -8.43
C ALA A 36 1.81 12.94 -9.70
N PRO A 37 2.46 14.04 -10.14
CA PRO A 37 3.38 14.01 -11.29
C PRO A 37 4.54 13.02 -11.11
N GLN A 38 5.10 12.90 -9.90
CA GLN A 38 6.20 11.97 -9.63
C GLN A 38 5.75 10.51 -9.75
N ARG A 39 4.57 10.16 -9.20
CA ARG A 39 4.00 8.82 -9.29
C ARG A 39 3.57 8.46 -10.71
N GLU A 40 3.00 9.40 -11.46
CA GLU A 40 2.68 9.21 -12.89
C GLU A 40 3.94 8.96 -13.72
N TYR A 41 4.99 9.77 -13.51
CA TYR A 41 6.27 9.57 -14.17
C TYR A 41 6.86 8.20 -13.84
N ALA A 42 6.88 7.83 -12.55
CA ALA A 42 7.35 6.52 -12.09
C ALA A 42 6.55 5.37 -12.71
N ALA A 43 5.22 5.48 -12.73
CA ALA A 43 4.34 4.47 -13.31
C ALA A 43 4.62 4.29 -14.80
N ARG A 44 4.78 5.38 -15.56
CA ARG A 44 5.13 5.33 -16.98
C ARG A 44 6.45 4.60 -17.25
N ILE A 45 7.48 4.89 -16.44
CA ILE A 45 8.78 4.21 -16.56
C ILE A 45 8.66 2.72 -16.19
N THR A 46 8.03 2.41 -15.06
CA THR A 46 7.81 1.04 -14.60
C THR A 46 7.04 0.24 -15.64
N GLN A 47 5.93 0.76 -16.16
CA GLN A 47 5.12 0.11 -17.18
C GLN A 47 5.84 -0.06 -18.52
N ARG A 48 6.84 0.78 -18.83
CA ARG A 48 7.64 0.64 -20.06
C ARG A 48 8.69 -0.46 -19.94
N TYR A 49 9.39 -0.53 -18.81
CA TYR A 49 10.61 -1.34 -18.67
C TYR A 49 10.45 -2.59 -17.81
N ILE A 50 9.44 -2.66 -16.94
CA ILE A 50 9.20 -3.82 -16.07
C ILE A 50 8.08 -4.67 -16.66
N ARG A 51 8.39 -5.95 -16.91
CA ARG A 51 7.45 -6.96 -17.35
C ARG A 51 7.53 -8.16 -16.42
N PHE A 52 6.43 -8.47 -15.75
CA PHE A 52 6.34 -9.68 -14.92
C PHE A 52 6.23 -10.90 -15.81
N ASN A 53 7.12 -11.87 -15.60
CA ASN A 53 6.99 -13.17 -16.23
C ASN A 53 5.72 -13.90 -15.74
N PRO A 54 5.25 -14.93 -16.45
CA PRO A 54 4.04 -15.67 -16.06
C PRO A 54 4.12 -16.31 -14.68
N TYR A 55 5.31 -16.69 -14.22
CA TYR A 55 5.51 -17.26 -12.88
C TYR A 55 5.16 -16.25 -11.78
N MET A 56 5.68 -15.02 -11.88
CA MET A 56 5.38 -13.94 -10.92
C MET A 56 3.89 -13.59 -10.93
N GLN A 57 3.27 -13.53 -12.10
CA GLN A 57 1.84 -13.27 -12.21
C GLN A 57 0.99 -14.35 -11.53
N ARG A 58 1.37 -15.62 -11.70
CA ARG A 58 0.71 -16.75 -11.01
C ARG A 58 0.90 -16.68 -9.51
N ARG A 59 2.11 -16.43 -9.01
CA ARG A 59 2.35 -16.27 -7.56
C ARG A 59 1.44 -15.22 -6.95
N ALA A 60 1.37 -14.04 -7.56
CA ALA A 60 0.51 -12.97 -7.07
C ALA A 60 -0.99 -13.33 -7.13
N ALA A 61 -1.43 -14.04 -8.18
CA ALA A 61 -2.82 -14.50 -8.27
C ALA A 61 -3.17 -15.58 -7.24
N CYS A 62 -2.24 -16.48 -6.92
CA CYS A 62 -2.43 -17.47 -5.86
C CYS A 62 -2.48 -16.82 -4.47
N ALA A 63 -1.70 -15.75 -4.26
CA ALA A 63 -1.66 -15.03 -2.99
C ALA A 63 -2.88 -14.12 -2.78
N LEU A 64 -3.50 -13.64 -3.88
CA LEU A 64 -4.73 -12.83 -3.89
C LEU A 64 -5.78 -13.45 -4.85
N PRO A 65 -6.64 -14.36 -4.35
CA PRO A 65 -7.56 -15.10 -5.21
C PRO A 65 -8.72 -14.26 -5.77
N ASN A 66 -9.20 -13.25 -5.03
CA ASN A 66 -10.31 -12.39 -5.45
C ASN A 66 -9.91 -10.90 -5.38
N PRO A 67 -9.33 -10.32 -6.46
CA PRO A 67 -8.89 -8.93 -6.45
C PRO A 67 -10.02 -7.89 -6.54
N GLN A 68 -11.20 -8.23 -7.07
CA GLN A 68 -12.26 -7.26 -7.43
C GLN A 68 -12.92 -6.57 -6.23
N ASN A 69 -12.86 -7.18 -5.05
CA ASN A 69 -13.39 -6.64 -3.81
C ASN A 69 -12.39 -6.91 -2.68
N SER A 70 -11.22 -6.30 -2.81
CA SER A 70 -10.09 -6.57 -1.93
C SER A 70 -9.46 -5.33 -1.30
N LEU A 71 -9.00 -5.51 -0.07
CA LEU A 71 -8.19 -4.56 0.66
C LEU A 71 -6.75 -5.07 0.69
N GLY A 72 -5.84 -4.37 0.02
CA GLY A 72 -4.40 -4.54 0.24
C GLY A 72 -4.04 -3.89 1.56
N MET A 73 -3.31 -4.59 2.42
CA MET A 73 -2.84 -4.10 3.70
C MET A 73 -1.35 -4.36 3.80
N HIS A 74 -0.57 -3.29 3.95
CA HIS A 74 0.87 -3.39 4.07
C HIS A 74 1.36 -2.83 5.39
N ILE A 75 1.90 -3.72 6.24
CA ILE A 75 2.41 -3.42 7.57
C ILE A 75 3.90 -3.74 7.59
N ARG A 76 4.74 -2.70 7.67
CA ARG A 76 6.20 -2.81 7.73
C ARG A 76 6.70 -2.60 9.15
N TRP A 77 7.30 -3.63 9.75
CA TRP A 77 7.87 -3.58 11.11
C TRP A 77 9.38 -3.90 11.13
N GLY A 78 9.85 -4.84 10.30
CA GLY A 78 11.15 -5.53 10.47
C GLY A 78 12.37 -4.63 10.65
N ASP A 79 12.59 -3.62 9.81
CA ASP A 79 13.76 -2.73 9.89
C ASP A 79 13.45 -1.31 10.40
N LYS A 80 12.19 -1.08 10.74
CA LYS A 80 11.67 0.27 10.93
C LYS A 80 12.06 0.89 12.28
N ALA A 81 12.45 0.04 13.24
CA ALA A 81 12.78 0.40 14.61
C ALA A 81 13.96 1.37 14.77
N VAL A 82 14.84 1.49 13.77
CA VAL A 82 16.08 2.28 13.92
C VAL A 82 15.85 3.79 13.77
N SER A 83 14.73 4.26 13.22
CA SER A 83 14.47 5.71 13.10
C SER A 83 13.05 6.17 12.77
N ARG A 84 12.07 5.26 12.58
CA ARG A 84 10.71 5.64 12.12
C ARG A 84 9.64 5.05 13.02
N VAL A 85 8.50 5.74 13.09
CA VAL A 85 7.35 5.29 13.89
C VAL A 85 6.85 3.94 13.37
N ILE A 86 6.92 2.91 14.21
CA ILE A 86 6.28 1.62 13.94
C ILE A 86 4.77 1.82 14.15
N LEU A 87 3.99 1.66 13.09
CA LEU A 87 2.53 1.70 13.21
C LEU A 87 2.04 0.41 13.85
N GLY A 88 1.39 0.52 15.00
CA GLY A 88 0.78 -0.64 15.65
C GLY A 88 -0.37 -1.23 14.85
N ILE A 89 -0.62 -2.53 15.02
CA ILE A 89 -1.69 -3.24 14.29
C ILE A 89 -3.08 -2.73 14.65
N GLU A 90 -3.23 -2.11 15.82
CA GLU A 90 -4.44 -1.46 16.30
C GLU A 90 -4.88 -0.29 15.43
N LEU A 91 -3.95 0.36 14.71
CA LEU A 91 -4.30 1.42 13.75
C LEU A 91 -4.91 0.86 12.47
N PHE A 92 -4.61 -0.40 12.13
CA PHE A 92 -5.13 -1.06 10.92
C PHE A 92 -6.47 -1.76 11.18
N ALA A 93 -6.68 -2.27 12.40
CA ALA A 93 -7.84 -3.10 12.74
C ALA A 93 -9.19 -2.43 12.42
N PRO A 94 -9.46 -1.15 12.77
CA PRO A 94 -10.74 -0.52 12.48
C PRO A 94 -11.08 -0.45 10.99
N TYR A 95 -10.09 -0.27 10.12
CA TYR A 95 -10.28 -0.24 8.67
C TYR A 95 -10.56 -1.63 8.11
N ALA A 96 -9.86 -2.65 8.60
CA ALA A 96 -10.09 -4.02 8.20
C ALA A 96 -11.48 -4.49 8.63
N GLU A 97 -11.90 -4.15 9.86
CA GLU A 97 -13.24 -4.43 10.37
C GLU A 97 -14.32 -3.70 9.55
N ALA A 98 -14.13 -2.39 9.30
CA ALA A 98 -15.05 -1.61 8.48
C ALA A 98 -15.16 -2.16 7.06
N PHE A 99 -14.05 -2.57 6.44
CA PHE A 99 -14.05 -3.18 5.11
C PHE A 99 -14.89 -4.46 5.09
N VAL A 100 -14.69 -5.36 6.05
CA VAL A 100 -15.44 -6.62 6.16
C VAL A 100 -16.91 -6.37 6.47
N ALA A 101 -17.22 -5.45 7.38
CA ALA A 101 -18.58 -5.08 7.74
C ALA A 101 -19.38 -4.49 6.57
N ASN A 102 -18.69 -3.87 5.60
CA ASN A 102 -19.29 -3.30 4.38
C ASN A 102 -19.21 -4.25 3.17
N GLY A 103 -19.07 -5.56 3.41
CA GLY A 103 -19.15 -6.59 2.37
C GLY A 103 -17.82 -6.83 1.63
N GLY A 104 -16.70 -6.39 2.17
CA GLY A 104 -15.37 -6.67 1.63
C GLY A 104 -15.03 -8.16 1.67
N ASP A 105 -14.50 -8.71 0.57
CA ASP A 105 -14.31 -10.15 0.43
C ASP A 105 -12.95 -10.63 0.94
N THR A 106 -11.89 -9.96 0.52
CA THR A 106 -10.51 -10.44 0.66
C THR A 106 -9.60 -9.33 1.19
N ILE A 107 -8.78 -9.64 2.20
CA ILE A 107 -7.73 -8.76 2.70
C ILE A 107 -6.39 -9.39 2.33
N TYR A 108 -5.58 -8.73 1.52
CA TYR A 108 -4.21 -9.18 1.24
C TYR A 108 -3.24 -8.53 2.23
N LEU A 109 -2.61 -9.32 3.10
CA LEU A 109 -1.61 -8.85 4.05
C LEU A 109 -0.20 -9.06 3.50
N ALA A 110 0.47 -7.96 3.18
CA ALA A 110 1.91 -7.89 2.99
C ALA A 110 2.57 -7.42 4.30
N THR A 111 3.54 -8.19 4.81
CA THR A 111 4.32 -7.80 5.99
C THR A 111 5.66 -8.51 5.98
N ASP A 112 6.67 -7.84 6.52
CA ASP A 112 8.02 -8.35 6.73
C ASP A 112 8.23 -8.91 8.14
N SER A 113 7.17 -9.03 8.95
CA SER A 113 7.30 -9.41 10.37
C SER A 113 6.41 -10.58 10.74
N VAL A 114 7.01 -11.62 11.34
CA VAL A 114 6.25 -12.74 11.90
C VAL A 114 5.38 -12.30 13.09
N THR A 115 5.89 -11.34 13.87
CA THR A 115 5.20 -10.80 15.05
C THR A 115 3.90 -10.08 14.69
N VAL A 116 3.87 -9.39 13.54
CA VAL A 116 2.64 -8.76 13.02
C VAL A 116 1.57 -9.83 12.78
N ILE A 117 1.94 -10.93 12.14
CA ILE A 117 1.04 -12.04 11.84
C ILE A 117 0.52 -12.63 13.16
N ASP A 118 1.40 -12.98 14.07
CA ASP A 118 1.00 -13.59 15.36
C ASP A 118 0.03 -12.69 16.13
N LYS A 119 0.32 -11.38 16.17
CA LYS A 119 -0.54 -10.41 16.87
C LYS A 119 -1.89 -10.27 16.18
N ILE A 120 -1.96 -10.18 14.85
CA ILE A 120 -3.24 -10.11 14.13
C ILE A 120 -4.07 -11.37 14.43
N TRP A 121 -3.48 -12.57 14.36
CA TRP A 121 -4.23 -13.83 14.52
C TRP A 121 -4.70 -14.04 15.96
N LYS A 122 -3.98 -13.47 16.93
CA LYS A 122 -4.32 -13.50 18.35
C LYS A 122 -5.35 -12.44 18.75
N GLN A 123 -5.26 -11.23 18.19
CA GLN A 123 -5.98 -10.06 18.68
C GLN A 123 -7.18 -9.66 17.81
N TRP A 124 -7.14 -9.92 16.51
CA TRP A 124 -8.20 -9.45 15.61
C TRP A 124 -9.40 -10.41 15.59
N PRO A 125 -10.61 -9.90 15.33
CA PRO A 125 -11.80 -10.72 15.25
C PRO A 125 -11.71 -11.82 14.17
N LYS A 126 -12.31 -12.99 14.44
CA LYS A 126 -12.27 -14.15 13.52
C LYS A 126 -12.89 -13.88 12.15
N GLN A 127 -13.93 -13.04 12.11
CA GLN A 127 -14.56 -12.62 10.85
C GLN A 127 -13.62 -11.79 9.96
N VAL A 128 -12.62 -11.11 10.54
CA VAL A 128 -11.59 -10.39 9.77
C VAL A 128 -10.48 -11.35 9.37
N THR A 129 -9.92 -12.10 10.33
CA THR A 129 -8.77 -12.98 10.07
C THR A 129 -9.08 -14.11 9.09
N SER A 130 -10.32 -14.61 9.05
CA SER A 130 -10.78 -15.58 8.03
C SER A 130 -10.79 -15.06 6.60
N ARG A 131 -10.68 -13.73 6.41
CA ARG A 131 -10.60 -13.09 5.09
C ARG A 131 -9.19 -12.62 4.74
N ILE A 132 -8.20 -12.85 5.61
CA ILE A 132 -6.82 -12.46 5.36
C ILE A 132 -6.10 -13.54 4.55
N PHE A 133 -5.56 -13.12 3.41
CA PHE A 133 -4.68 -13.90 2.55
C PHE A 133 -3.29 -13.25 2.54
N ARG A 134 -2.28 -14.07 2.34
CA ARG A 134 -0.88 -13.66 2.23
C ARG A 134 -0.15 -14.66 1.35
N GLN A 135 1.02 -14.26 0.86
CA GLN A 135 1.92 -15.21 0.23
C GLN A 135 2.22 -16.38 1.19
N GLN A 136 2.20 -17.60 0.67
CA GLN A 136 2.60 -18.81 1.40
C GLN A 136 4.13 -19.00 1.33
N ASP A 137 4.66 -19.73 2.32
CA ASP A 137 6.09 -20.12 2.39
C ASP A 137 7.07 -18.93 2.29
N VAL A 138 6.75 -17.80 2.94
CA VAL A 138 7.63 -16.61 2.95
C VAL A 138 8.79 -16.83 3.91
N GLU A 139 10.01 -16.68 3.40
CA GLU A 139 11.24 -16.85 4.20
C GLU A 139 11.78 -15.52 4.72
N ALA A 140 11.53 -14.41 4.02
CA ALA A 140 12.01 -13.08 4.41
C ALA A 140 11.12 -12.40 5.48
N LEU A 141 10.68 -13.18 6.48
CA LEU A 141 9.94 -12.68 7.64
C LEU A 141 10.89 -12.52 8.82
N SER A 142 11.03 -11.29 9.29
CA SER A 142 11.80 -10.99 10.49
C SER A 142 10.99 -11.29 11.74
N SER A 143 11.61 -11.92 12.72
CA SER A 143 11.04 -12.08 14.06
C SER A 143 11.32 -10.89 14.98
N ASN A 144 12.23 -10.01 14.58
CA ASN A 144 12.84 -8.97 15.43
C ASN A 144 12.95 -7.64 14.65
N ASP A 145 13.79 -6.73 15.14
CA ASP A 145 14.19 -5.49 14.46
C ASP A 145 15.23 -5.70 13.34
N THR A 146 15.45 -6.95 12.93
CA THR A 146 16.35 -7.29 11.82
C THR A 146 15.66 -6.97 10.50
N ALA A 147 16.35 -6.27 9.60
CA ALA A 147 15.82 -6.04 8.28
C ALA A 147 15.64 -7.35 7.51
N SER A 148 14.59 -7.45 6.70
CA SER A 148 14.31 -8.68 5.95
C SER A 148 15.44 -9.06 4.99
N PHE A 149 16.21 -8.08 4.50
CA PHE A 149 17.40 -8.31 3.66
C PHE A 149 18.64 -8.78 4.44
N ASP A 150 18.64 -8.69 5.78
CA ASP A 150 19.72 -9.15 6.66
C ASP A 150 19.48 -10.56 7.24
N LEU A 151 18.34 -11.20 6.92
CA LEU A 151 17.96 -12.52 7.45
C LEU A 151 18.76 -13.70 6.87
N GLY A 152 19.75 -13.44 6.02
CA GLY A 152 20.53 -14.50 5.34
C GLY A 152 19.73 -15.27 4.27
N VAL A 153 18.52 -14.83 3.95
CA VAL A 153 17.72 -15.34 2.82
C VAL A 153 18.41 -14.97 1.51
N SER A 154 18.37 -15.87 0.52
CA SER A 154 18.92 -15.57 -0.81
C SER A 154 18.35 -14.25 -1.35
N PRO A 155 19.20 -13.30 -1.82
CA PRO A 155 18.70 -12.04 -2.37
C PRO A 155 17.70 -12.24 -3.51
N HIS A 156 17.89 -13.27 -4.33
CA HIS A 156 16.93 -13.63 -5.37
C HIS A 156 15.57 -14.00 -4.78
N ARG A 157 15.56 -14.79 -3.70
CA ARG A 157 14.33 -15.19 -3.02
C ARG A 157 13.62 -13.98 -2.41
N GLY A 158 14.31 -13.17 -1.61
CA GLY A 158 13.72 -11.96 -1.01
C GLY A 158 13.15 -11.01 -2.08
N ASN A 159 13.84 -10.84 -3.20
CA ASN A 159 13.35 -10.04 -4.33
C ASN A 159 12.07 -10.61 -4.96
N VAL A 160 11.98 -11.94 -5.11
CA VAL A 160 10.76 -12.60 -5.61
C VAL A 160 9.58 -12.40 -4.65
N GLU A 161 9.80 -12.48 -3.35
CA GLU A 161 8.75 -12.27 -2.34
C GLU A 161 8.26 -10.82 -2.36
N ALA A 162 9.18 -9.86 -2.29
CA ALA A 162 8.83 -8.43 -2.36
C ALA A 162 8.12 -8.07 -3.67
N LEU A 163 8.59 -8.56 -4.83
CA LEU A 163 7.92 -8.30 -6.10
C LEU A 163 6.54 -8.96 -6.20
N THR A 164 6.36 -10.11 -5.55
CA THR A 164 5.04 -10.78 -5.46
C THR A 164 4.07 -9.91 -4.66
N ASP A 165 4.50 -9.42 -3.49
CA ASP A 165 3.68 -8.53 -2.65
C ASP A 165 3.34 -7.23 -3.36
N ALA A 166 4.32 -6.57 -4.00
CA ALA A 166 4.06 -5.33 -4.76
C ALA A 166 3.02 -5.56 -5.86
N LEU A 167 3.13 -6.67 -6.60
CA LEU A 167 2.18 -7.01 -7.65
C LEU A 167 0.79 -7.37 -7.10
N ALA A 168 0.70 -8.13 -6.01
CA ALA A 168 -0.57 -8.47 -5.37
C ALA A 168 -1.27 -7.22 -4.80
N LEU A 169 -0.54 -6.37 -4.08
CA LEU A 169 -1.04 -5.08 -3.59
C LEU A 169 -1.54 -4.19 -4.72
N SER A 170 -0.81 -4.12 -5.85
CA SER A 170 -1.23 -3.31 -7.01
C SER A 170 -2.55 -3.75 -7.64
N LYS A 171 -2.95 -5.02 -7.43
CA LYS A 171 -4.22 -5.56 -7.94
C LYS A 171 -5.39 -5.36 -6.97
N CYS A 172 -5.13 -4.89 -5.76
CA CYS A 172 -6.18 -4.69 -4.77
C CYS A 172 -7.11 -3.53 -5.17
N THR A 173 -8.34 -3.55 -4.63
CA THR A 173 -9.31 -2.47 -4.88
C THR A 173 -9.00 -1.22 -4.06
N TYR A 174 -8.62 -1.44 -2.80
CA TYR A 174 -8.20 -0.43 -1.84
C TYR A 174 -6.81 -0.78 -1.30
N LEU A 175 -6.10 0.21 -0.76
CA LEU A 175 -4.80 -0.02 -0.11
C LEU A 175 -4.72 0.71 1.23
N LEU A 176 -4.40 -0.01 2.29
CA LEU A 176 -4.08 0.52 3.61
C LEU A 176 -2.60 0.31 3.87
N HIS A 177 -1.85 1.38 4.09
CA HIS A 177 -0.39 1.28 4.18
C HIS A 177 0.24 2.36 5.06
N GLY A 178 1.53 2.21 5.30
CA GLY A 178 2.42 3.28 5.76
C GLY A 178 3.43 3.71 4.70
N PHE A 179 4.38 4.57 5.06
CA PHE A 179 5.50 4.96 4.22
C PHE A 179 6.44 3.79 3.96
N SER A 180 6.31 3.18 2.78
CA SER A 180 7.19 2.10 2.35
C SER A 180 7.36 2.05 0.84
N ALA A 181 8.58 1.73 0.40
CA ALA A 181 8.92 1.56 -1.01
C ALA A 181 8.09 0.46 -1.68
N LEU A 182 7.68 -0.57 -0.92
CA LEU A 182 6.81 -1.63 -1.43
C LEU A 182 5.40 -1.12 -1.76
N SER A 183 4.84 -0.24 -0.92
CA SER A 183 3.56 0.43 -1.21
C SER A 183 3.67 1.34 -2.44
N GLU A 184 4.76 2.09 -2.55
CA GLU A 184 5.00 2.96 -3.71
C GLU A 184 5.16 2.16 -5.00
N ALA A 185 5.84 1.01 -4.93
CA ALA A 185 5.93 0.10 -6.06
C ALA A 185 4.53 -0.35 -6.52
N ALA A 186 3.60 -0.62 -5.60
CA ALA A 186 2.21 -0.93 -5.96
C ALA A 186 1.53 0.23 -6.71
N PHE A 187 1.77 1.48 -6.34
CA PHE A 187 1.28 2.65 -7.09
C PHE A 187 1.91 2.79 -8.47
N TYR A 188 3.19 2.47 -8.62
CA TYR A 188 3.83 2.52 -9.94
C TYR A 188 3.28 1.44 -10.88
N LEU A 189 2.83 0.32 -10.33
CA LEU A 189 2.17 -0.74 -11.08
C LEU A 189 0.70 -0.43 -11.39
N ASN A 190 0.02 0.27 -10.48
CA ASN A 190 -1.36 0.70 -10.61
C ASN A 190 -1.54 2.16 -10.10
N PRO A 191 -1.33 3.17 -10.95
CA PRO A 191 -1.38 4.58 -10.51
C PRO A 191 -2.76 4.97 -9.97
N GLY A 192 -3.85 4.38 -10.49
CA GLY A 192 -5.21 4.59 -10.00
C GLY A 192 -5.51 3.94 -8.63
N LEU A 193 -4.55 3.27 -8.00
CA LEU A 193 -4.68 2.77 -6.63
C LEU A 193 -4.49 3.89 -5.59
N VAL A 194 -3.74 4.94 -5.95
CA VAL A 194 -3.47 6.11 -5.09
C VAL A 194 -4.78 6.74 -4.60
N GLU A 195 -5.72 6.97 -5.51
CA GLU A 195 -7.04 7.52 -5.19
C GLU A 195 -7.87 6.63 -4.26
N ARG A 196 -7.46 5.39 -4.04
CA ARG A 196 -8.14 4.39 -3.21
C ARG A 196 -7.25 3.88 -2.07
N ALA A 197 -6.17 4.60 -1.80
CA ALA A 197 -5.28 4.32 -0.69
C ALA A 197 -5.59 5.19 0.53
N VAL A 198 -5.22 4.67 1.70
CA VAL A 198 -5.13 5.38 2.98
C VAL A 198 -3.73 5.11 3.54
N ASN A 199 -2.99 6.19 3.79
CA ASN A 199 -1.69 6.12 4.43
C ASN A 199 -1.83 6.51 5.90
N LEU A 200 -1.57 5.56 6.79
CA LEU A 200 -1.71 5.70 8.23
C LEU A 200 -0.51 6.39 8.90
N GLU A 201 0.57 6.61 8.16
CA GLU A 201 1.74 7.38 8.64
C GLU A 201 1.64 8.88 8.38
N TYR A 202 0.61 9.35 7.66
CA TYR A 202 0.28 10.77 7.64
C TYR A 202 -0.27 11.17 9.01
N GLN A 203 0.61 11.25 10.00
CA GLN A 203 0.43 12.13 11.12
C GLN A 203 0.86 13.50 10.62
N GLY A 204 0.02 14.52 10.73
CA GLY A 204 0.46 15.89 10.44
C GLY A 204 1.65 16.20 11.35
N GLU A 205 2.87 16.09 10.84
CA GLU A 205 4.09 16.40 11.59
C GLU A 205 4.08 17.89 11.91
N ASP A 206 4.11 18.20 13.20
CA ASP A 206 4.25 19.54 13.72
C ASP A 206 5.67 20.04 13.46
N HIS A 207 5.85 20.70 12.32
CA HIS A 207 6.98 21.56 12.06
C HIS A 207 6.56 23.03 12.26
N GLY A 208 6.05 23.36 13.46
CA GLY A 208 6.12 24.70 14.04
C GLY A 208 5.46 25.85 13.28
N ASN A 209 4.64 25.59 12.26
CA ASN A 209 4.00 26.63 11.45
C ASN A 209 2.51 26.34 11.30
N ASN A 210 1.69 27.31 11.70
CA ASN A 210 0.22 27.35 11.72
C ASN A 210 -0.48 27.05 10.36
N ARG A 211 -0.25 25.89 9.75
CA ARG A 211 -1.05 25.39 8.61
C ARG A 211 -1.98 24.28 9.09
N ARG A 212 -3.25 24.34 8.66
CA ARG A 212 -4.31 23.41 9.06
C ARG A 212 -3.87 21.96 8.85
N LYS A 213 -3.98 21.18 9.93
CA LYS A 213 -3.72 19.73 9.99
C LYS A 213 -4.55 19.01 8.93
N GLU A 214 -3.92 18.31 7.99
CA GLU A 214 -4.58 17.18 7.35
C GLU A 214 -4.40 16.00 8.31
N ALA A 215 -5.41 15.76 9.16
CA ALA A 215 -5.43 14.58 10.01
C ALA A 215 -5.37 13.32 9.13
N ALA A 216 -4.76 12.24 9.65
CA ALA A 216 -4.85 10.93 9.02
C ALA A 216 -6.32 10.67 8.63
N PRO A 217 -6.60 10.20 7.41
CA PRO A 217 -7.98 10.01 6.97
C PRO A 217 -8.69 9.09 7.95
N THR A 218 -9.87 9.46 8.45
CA THR A 218 -10.55 8.66 9.48
C THR A 218 -11.18 7.39 8.88
N VAL A 219 -11.60 6.47 9.74
CA VAL A 219 -12.35 5.27 9.31
C VAL A 219 -13.63 5.67 8.59
N GLU A 220 -14.29 6.75 9.00
CA GLU A 220 -15.48 7.29 8.35
C GLU A 220 -15.19 7.76 6.92
N TYR A 221 -14.06 8.44 6.71
CA TYR A 221 -13.61 8.80 5.36
C TYR A 221 -13.37 7.56 4.49
N PHE A 222 -12.75 6.52 5.05
CA PHE A 222 -12.55 5.27 4.34
C PHE A 222 -13.88 4.56 4.01
N ILE A 223 -14.83 4.55 4.95
CA ILE A 223 -16.18 4.02 4.73
C ILE A 223 -16.90 4.79 3.61
N ASP A 224 -16.87 6.12 3.63
CA ASP A 224 -17.48 6.94 2.56
C ASP A 224 -16.87 6.62 1.19
N LYS A 225 -15.55 6.41 1.15
CA LYS A 225 -14.82 5.98 -0.05
C LYS A 225 -15.29 4.61 -0.56
N ILE A 226 -15.56 3.65 0.34
CA ILE A 226 -16.13 2.34 -0.02
C ILE A 226 -17.57 2.48 -0.52
N LEU A 227 -18.41 3.21 0.23
CA LEU A 227 -19.85 3.30 0.00
C LEU A 227 -20.22 4.13 -1.24
N SER A 228 -19.46 5.18 -1.56
CA SER A 228 -19.69 6.05 -2.72
C SER A 228 -19.63 5.30 -4.06
N ARG A 229 -18.96 4.14 -4.13
CA ARG A 229 -18.91 3.30 -5.34
C ARG A 229 -20.06 2.29 -5.45
N GLY A 230 -20.63 1.82 -4.34
CA GLY A 230 -21.83 0.96 -4.37
C GLY A 230 -23.02 1.60 -5.07
N ARG A 231 -23.09 2.95 -5.10
CA ARG A 231 -24.16 3.69 -5.78
C ARG A 231 -23.96 3.87 -7.30
N ARG A 232 -22.76 3.73 -7.85
CA ARG A 232 -22.52 3.99 -9.29
C ARG A 232 -22.81 2.81 -10.23
N VAL A 233 -23.06 1.60 -9.70
CA VAL A 233 -23.30 0.39 -10.52
C VAL A 233 -24.81 0.11 -10.74
N GLY A 234 -25.71 0.93 -10.20
CA GLY A 234 -27.18 0.73 -10.28
C GLY A 234 -27.93 1.59 -11.29
N GLY A 235 -27.26 2.31 -12.19
CA GLY A 235 -27.90 3.29 -13.07
C GLY A 235 -27.64 3.05 -14.55
N SER A 236 -28.61 2.43 -15.23
CA SER A 236 -28.93 2.51 -16.67
C SER A 236 -28.97 1.16 -17.40
N SER A 237 -29.99 0.36 -17.06
CA SER A 237 -30.69 -0.47 -18.04
C SER A 237 -32.13 0.04 -18.10
N ARG A 238 -32.38 1.04 -18.95
CA ARG A 238 -33.72 1.35 -19.43
C ARG A 238 -33.71 1.25 -20.95
N ASP A 239 -34.25 0.13 -21.41
CA ASP A 239 -35.27 0.04 -22.47
C ASP A 239 -35.12 1.03 -23.63
N ASN A 240 -34.39 0.61 -24.66
CA ASN A 240 -34.73 1.00 -26.02
C ASN A 240 -35.64 -0.07 -26.61
N ASN A 241 -36.92 0.03 -26.28
CA ASN A 241 -37.99 -0.55 -27.07
C ASN A 241 -38.88 0.60 -27.58
N SER A 242 -38.52 1.13 -28.74
CA SER A 242 -39.41 1.96 -29.55
C SER A 242 -39.26 1.48 -30.99
N GLY A 243 -40.30 0.78 -31.45
CA GLY A 243 -40.33 0.18 -32.77
C GLY A 243 -40.41 1.18 -33.91
N THR A 244 -40.09 0.65 -35.09
CA THR A 244 -40.86 0.75 -36.33
C THR A 244 -40.57 -0.52 -37.12
#